data_AF-M1BNB6-F1
#
_entry.id   AF-M1BNB6-F1
#
_cell.length_a   1.000
_cell.length_b   1.000
_cell.length_c   1.000
_cell.angle_alpha   90.00
_cell.angle_beta   90.00
_cell.angle_gamma   90.00
#
_symmetry.space_group_name_H-M   'P 1'
#
loop_
_entity.id
_entity.type
_entity.pdbx_description
1 polymer ?
#
loop_
_entity_poly.entity_id
_entity_poly.type
_entity_poly.pdbx_seq_one_letter_code
_entity_poly.pdbx_strand_id
1 'polypeptide(L)'
;MYRMLGIHLQTSCIISFLFSIIIAIIWWNSDTILILLHQDPDIAKKAGEFLKLLIPGLFAYGFLQNVLRFVQAQSIVLPLVVCSVGCLVIHIGIAYGLVHWTSLGFNGAPLAASISIWISVLTLGVYVLFSERFSHIWRDGFSFEPFHYVLMNLKLALPSAAMVCLEYWAFELLVLLAGIMPNSETTTSLIAMSVNTEAIAYTISYGLSAAAR
;
A
#
# COMPACT_ATOMS: atom_id res chain seq x y z
N MET A 1 -27.16 4.48 -8.09
CA MET A 1 -26.24 3.98 -7.04
C MET A 1 -24.93 3.47 -7.63
N TYR A 2 -24.94 2.45 -8.49
CA TYR A 2 -23.70 1.85 -9.00
C TYR A 2 -22.81 2.76 -9.86
N ARG A 3 -23.39 3.64 -10.70
CA ARG A 3 -22.63 4.65 -11.46
C ARG A 3 -21.82 5.59 -10.57
N MET A 4 -22.42 6.08 -9.48
CA MET A 4 -21.72 6.94 -8.51
C MET A 4 -20.56 6.21 -7.86
N LEU A 5 -20.72 4.92 -7.55
CA LEU A 5 -19.65 4.09 -6.99
C LEU A 5 -18.45 3.99 -7.94
N GLY A 6 -18.70 3.85 -9.26
CA GLY A 6 -17.67 3.89 -10.30
C GLY A 6 -16.98 5.26 -10.40
N ILE A 7 -17.74 6.36 -10.35
CA ILE A 7 -17.19 7.71 -10.36
C ILE A 7 -16.28 7.93 -9.15
N HIS A 8 -16.73 7.59 -7.93
CA HIS A 8 -15.90 7.72 -6.73
C HIS A 8 -14.64 6.84 -6.80
N LEU A 9 -14.73 5.61 -7.34
CA LEU A 9 -13.55 4.77 -7.58
C LEU A 9 -12.55 5.46 -8.52
N GLN A 10 -12.99 5.99 -9.65
CA GLN A 10 -12.14 6.71 -10.60
C GLN A 10 -11.51 7.95 -9.96
N THR A 11 -12.31 8.75 -9.25
CA THR A 11 -11.81 9.93 -8.51
C THR A 11 -10.76 9.54 -7.47
N SER A 12 -10.99 8.48 -6.69
CA SER A 12 -10.02 8.00 -5.70
C SER A 12 -8.73 7.50 -6.36
N CYS A 13 -8.82 6.82 -7.50
CA CYS A 13 -7.63 6.43 -8.28
C CYS A 13 -6.82 7.65 -8.76
N ILE A 14 -7.47 8.71 -9.23
CA ILE A 14 -6.81 9.97 -9.61
C ILE A 14 -6.12 10.59 -8.40
N ILE A 15 -6.81 10.69 -7.25
CA ILE A 15 -6.25 11.24 -6.02
C ILE A 15 -5.04 10.42 -5.56
N SER A 16 -5.17 9.10 -5.47
CA SER A 16 -4.08 8.21 -5.07
C SER A 16 -2.88 8.31 -6.01
N PHE A 17 -3.11 8.44 -7.31
CA PHE A 17 -2.03 8.65 -8.29
C PHE A 17 -1.28 9.95 -8.04
N LEU A 18 -2.00 11.07 -7.83
CA LEU A 18 -1.40 12.38 -7.55
C LEU A 18 -0.57 12.36 -6.25
N PHE A 19 -1.10 11.78 -5.17
CA PHE A 19 -0.35 11.66 -3.92
C PHE A 19 0.82 10.68 -4.04
N SER A 20 0.69 9.61 -4.84
CA SER A 20 1.80 8.69 -5.13
C SER A 20 2.95 9.40 -5.84
N ILE A 21 2.69 10.39 -6.71
CA ILE A 21 3.75 11.22 -7.31
C ILE A 21 4.50 11.99 -6.22
N ILE A 22 3.79 12.64 -5.30
CA ILE A 22 4.41 13.42 -4.22
C ILE A 22 5.28 12.50 -3.35
N ILE A 23 4.75 11.35 -2.95
CA ILE A 23 5.48 10.38 -2.13
C ILE A 23 6.67 9.78 -2.90
N ALA A 24 6.50 9.49 -4.21
CA ALA A 24 7.58 8.97 -5.04
C ALA A 24 8.75 9.96 -5.14
N ILE A 25 8.49 11.26 -5.21
CA ILE A 25 9.55 12.30 -5.18
C ILE A 25 10.30 12.26 -3.85
N ILE A 26 9.59 12.08 -2.72
CA ILE A 26 10.21 11.95 -1.39
C ILE A 26 11.07 10.67 -1.32
N TRP A 27 10.53 9.53 -1.78
CA TRP A 27 11.24 8.24 -1.82
C TRP A 27 12.47 8.29 -2.72
N TRP A 28 12.38 8.98 -3.85
CA TRP A 28 13.50 9.17 -4.77
C TRP A 28 14.67 9.91 -4.13
N ASN A 29 14.39 10.82 -3.20
CA ASN A 29 15.41 11.64 -2.52
C ASN A 29 15.71 11.16 -1.09
N SER A 30 15.24 9.98 -0.69
CA SER A 30 15.34 9.52 0.71
C SER A 30 16.77 9.32 1.20
N ASP A 31 17.71 8.93 0.34
CA ASP A 31 19.13 8.87 0.68
C ASP A 31 19.66 10.25 1.11
N THR A 32 19.40 11.28 0.31
CA THR A 32 19.79 12.66 0.64
C THR A 32 19.09 13.16 1.91
N ILE A 33 17.78 12.91 2.04
CA ILE A 33 16.99 13.33 3.21
C ILE A 33 17.56 12.69 4.48
N LEU A 34 17.87 11.40 4.47
CA LEU A 34 18.41 10.70 5.63
C LEU A 34 19.80 11.20 6.00
N ILE A 35 20.66 11.49 5.02
CA ILE A 35 21.98 12.09 5.26
C ILE A 35 21.83 13.49 5.89
N LEU A 36 20.88 14.31 5.43
CA LEU A 36 20.56 15.61 6.03
C LEU A 36 20.04 15.48 7.47
N LEU A 37 19.38 14.37 7.78
CA LEU A 37 18.97 14.00 9.14
C LEU A 37 20.10 13.31 9.94
N HIS A 38 21.35 13.46 9.50
CA HIS A 38 22.56 12.95 10.15
C HIS A 38 22.60 11.43 10.33
N GLN A 39 21.93 10.69 9.44
CA GLN A 39 22.09 9.23 9.38
C GLN A 39 23.41 8.85 8.71
N ASP A 40 23.88 7.65 9.03
CA ASP A 40 25.06 7.07 8.38
C ASP A 40 24.87 7.03 6.84
N PRO A 41 25.84 7.53 6.05
CA PRO A 41 25.69 7.62 4.60
C PRO A 41 25.51 6.28 3.90
N ASP A 42 26.15 5.21 4.39
CA ASP A 42 26.05 3.88 3.77
C ASP A 42 24.66 3.28 4.05
N ILE A 43 24.15 3.44 5.27
CA ILE A 43 22.77 3.04 5.63
C ILE A 43 21.75 3.86 4.84
N ALA A 44 21.91 5.18 4.78
CA ALA A 44 21.01 6.08 4.05
C ALA A 44 20.94 5.72 2.55
N LYS A 45 22.09 5.42 1.94
CA LYS A 45 22.15 4.98 0.54
C LYS A 45 21.41 3.67 0.33
N LYS A 46 21.56 2.69 1.23
CA LYS A 46 20.82 1.42 1.16
C LYS A 46 19.32 1.58 1.33
N ALA A 47 18.88 2.42 2.26
CA ALA A 47 17.48 2.77 2.42
C ALA A 47 16.92 3.45 1.16
N GLY A 48 17.68 4.37 0.56
CA GLY A 48 17.31 5.04 -0.69
C GLY A 48 17.19 4.08 -1.88
N GLU A 49 18.15 3.16 -2.07
CA GLU A 49 18.09 2.10 -3.09
C GLU A 49 16.83 1.24 -2.92
N PHE A 50 16.52 0.85 -1.68
CA PHE A 50 15.35 0.04 -1.35
C PHE A 50 14.03 0.76 -1.67
N LEU A 51 13.90 2.03 -1.26
CA LEU A 51 12.70 2.84 -1.49
C LEU A 51 12.48 3.14 -2.98
N LYS A 52 13.56 3.41 -3.74
CA LYS A 52 13.49 3.63 -5.20
C LYS A 52 12.89 2.41 -5.91
N LEU A 53 13.22 1.19 -5.48
CA LEU A 53 12.67 -0.06 -6.03
C LEU A 53 11.21 -0.31 -5.61
N LEU A 54 10.72 0.31 -4.54
CA LEU A 54 9.32 0.26 -4.12
C LEU A 54 8.42 1.26 -4.85
N ILE A 55 8.98 2.29 -5.52
CA ILE A 55 8.19 3.33 -6.20
C ILE A 55 7.15 2.75 -7.17
N PRO A 56 7.45 1.76 -8.04
CA PRO A 56 6.43 1.16 -8.90
C PRO A 56 5.29 0.50 -8.10
N GLY A 57 5.62 -0.14 -6.97
CA GLY A 57 4.68 -0.74 -6.05
C GLY A 57 3.79 0.26 -5.34
N LEU A 58 4.28 1.47 -5.05
CA LEU A 58 3.50 2.55 -4.45
C LEU A 58 2.28 2.93 -5.31
N PHE A 59 2.49 3.13 -6.62
CA PHE A 59 1.39 3.42 -7.54
C PHE A 59 0.39 2.25 -7.61
N ALA A 60 0.91 1.02 -7.74
CA ALA A 60 0.09 -0.19 -7.76
C ALA A 60 -0.76 -0.32 -6.49
N TYR A 61 -0.16 -0.04 -5.32
CA TYR A 61 -0.83 -0.12 -4.03
C TYR A 61 -1.99 0.86 -3.94
N GLY A 62 -1.81 2.10 -4.43
CA GLY A 62 -2.88 3.09 -4.52
C GLY A 62 -4.07 2.57 -5.34
N PHE A 63 -3.83 2.01 -6.53
CA PHE A 63 -4.90 1.42 -7.33
C PHE A 63 -5.54 0.20 -6.64
N LEU A 64 -4.74 -0.69 -6.09
CA LEU A 64 -5.21 -1.91 -5.42
C LEU A 64 -6.15 -1.58 -4.26
N GLN A 65 -5.78 -0.64 -3.39
CA GLN A 65 -6.60 -0.25 -2.24
C GLN A 65 -7.93 0.35 -2.69
N ASN A 66 -7.94 1.18 -3.72
CA ASN A 66 -9.18 1.75 -4.26
C ASN A 66 -10.13 0.68 -4.80
N VAL A 67 -9.60 -0.28 -5.58
CA VAL A 67 -10.40 -1.38 -6.12
C VAL A 67 -10.88 -2.32 -5.00
N LEU A 68 -10.03 -2.63 -4.02
CA LEU A 68 -10.40 -3.44 -2.85
C LEU A 68 -11.59 -2.81 -2.12
N ARG A 69 -11.51 -1.52 -1.78
CA ARG A 69 -12.58 -0.79 -1.09
C ARG A 69 -13.86 -0.76 -1.91
N PHE A 70 -13.76 -0.57 -3.22
CA PHE A 70 -14.92 -0.58 -4.11
C PHE A 70 -15.65 -1.95 -4.11
N VAL A 71 -14.92 -3.05 -4.15
CA VAL A 71 -15.51 -4.41 -4.11
C VAL A 71 -16.04 -4.74 -2.70
N GLN A 72 -15.32 -4.34 -1.65
CA GLN A 72 -15.74 -4.50 -0.24
C GLN A 72 -17.00 -3.71 0.11
N ALA A 73 -17.15 -2.48 -0.41
CA ALA A 73 -18.34 -1.65 -0.19
C ALA A 73 -19.63 -2.31 -0.76
N GLN A 74 -19.49 -3.26 -1.66
CA GLN A 74 -20.59 -4.07 -2.21
C GLN A 74 -20.74 -5.42 -1.48
N SER A 75 -19.98 -5.63 -0.40
CA SER A 75 -19.87 -6.84 0.41
C SER A 75 -19.51 -8.09 -0.38
N ILE A 76 -18.66 -7.91 -1.39
CA ILE A 76 -18.10 -9.00 -2.18
C ILE A 76 -16.71 -9.29 -1.60
N VAL A 77 -16.59 -10.36 -0.81
CA VAL A 77 -15.35 -10.67 -0.08
C VAL A 77 -14.62 -11.90 -0.61
N LEU A 78 -15.35 -12.94 -1.05
CA LEU A 78 -14.74 -14.19 -1.48
C LEU A 78 -13.73 -14.03 -2.66
N PRO A 79 -14.03 -13.27 -3.73
CA PRO A 79 -13.07 -13.03 -4.80
C PRO A 79 -11.81 -12.32 -4.30
N LEU A 80 -11.95 -11.41 -3.32
CA LEU A 80 -10.81 -10.72 -2.73
C LEU A 80 -9.89 -11.69 -2.01
N VAL A 81 -10.46 -12.57 -1.19
CA VAL A 81 -9.70 -13.61 -0.48
C VAL A 81 -8.97 -14.52 -1.46
N VAL A 82 -9.66 -15.03 -2.49
CA VAL A 82 -9.06 -15.92 -3.49
C VAL A 82 -7.91 -15.24 -4.23
N CYS A 83 -8.11 -13.99 -4.68
CA CYS A 83 -7.05 -13.22 -5.35
C CYS A 83 -5.86 -12.96 -4.41
N SER A 84 -6.12 -12.59 -3.15
CA SER A 84 -5.06 -12.32 -2.17
C SER A 84 -4.24 -13.56 -1.84
N VAL A 85 -4.87 -14.71 -1.63
CA VAL A 85 -4.16 -15.98 -1.36
C VAL A 85 -3.33 -16.39 -2.58
N GLY A 86 -3.87 -16.29 -3.78
CA GLY A 86 -3.12 -16.58 -5.02
C GLY A 86 -1.90 -15.66 -5.18
N CYS A 87 -2.08 -14.35 -4.97
CA CYS A 87 -0.99 -13.38 -5.05
C CYS A 87 0.07 -13.59 -3.96
N LEU A 88 -0.32 -14.03 -2.76
CA LEU A 88 0.61 -14.38 -1.69
C LEU A 88 1.52 -15.55 -2.07
N VAL A 89 0.95 -16.63 -2.62
CA VAL A 89 1.73 -17.80 -3.06
C VAL A 89 2.72 -17.40 -4.16
N ILE A 90 2.27 -16.59 -5.12
CA ILE A 90 3.14 -16.07 -6.17
C ILE A 90 4.24 -15.17 -5.59
N HIS A 91 3.90 -14.30 -4.64
CA HIS A 91 4.85 -13.41 -3.98
C HIS A 91 5.98 -14.18 -3.29
N ILE A 92 5.66 -15.26 -2.56
CA ILE A 92 6.67 -16.12 -1.91
C ILE A 92 7.70 -16.62 -2.94
N GLY A 93 7.23 -17.12 -4.09
CA GLY A 93 8.10 -17.59 -5.16
C GLY A 93 8.96 -16.49 -5.78
N ILE A 94 8.36 -15.33 -6.10
CA ILE A 94 9.07 -14.19 -6.69
C ILE A 94 10.11 -13.63 -5.71
N ALA A 95 9.72 -13.43 -4.44
CA ALA A 95 10.62 -12.92 -3.42
C ALA A 95 11.80 -13.87 -3.19
N TYR A 96 11.54 -15.18 -3.03
CA TYR A 96 12.59 -16.17 -2.86
C TYR A 96 13.54 -16.19 -4.06
N GLY A 97 12.99 -16.23 -5.29
CA GLY A 97 13.79 -16.27 -6.52
C GLY A 97 14.64 -15.01 -6.71
N LEU A 98 14.05 -13.82 -6.55
CA LEU A 98 14.79 -12.56 -6.73
C LEU A 98 15.86 -12.35 -5.67
N VAL A 99 15.61 -12.75 -4.41
CA VAL A 99 16.59 -12.59 -3.33
C VAL A 99 17.71 -13.63 -3.41
N HIS A 100 17.39 -14.90 -3.68
CA HIS A 100 18.37 -15.99 -3.54
C HIS A 100 18.97 -16.50 -4.86
N TRP A 101 18.25 -16.38 -5.98
CA TRP A 101 18.69 -16.94 -7.27
C TRP A 101 19.19 -15.89 -8.27
N THR A 102 19.12 -14.61 -7.92
CA THR A 102 19.65 -13.53 -8.76
C THR A 102 20.70 -12.72 -8.02
N SER A 103 21.45 -11.91 -8.74
CA SER A 103 22.43 -10.97 -8.16
C SER A 103 21.80 -9.80 -7.41
N LEU A 104 20.47 -9.69 -7.35
CA LEU A 104 19.78 -8.58 -6.68
C LEU A 104 19.89 -8.65 -5.16
N GLY A 105 19.94 -9.85 -4.57
CA GLY A 105 20.08 -10.03 -3.12
C GLY A 105 19.06 -9.22 -2.32
N PHE A 106 19.53 -8.34 -1.43
CA PHE A 106 18.72 -7.40 -0.66
C PHE A 106 17.73 -6.58 -1.52
N ASN A 107 18.17 -6.12 -2.70
CA ASN A 107 17.34 -5.34 -3.63
C ASN A 107 16.25 -6.19 -4.31
N GLY A 108 16.34 -7.52 -4.23
CA GLY A 108 15.32 -8.44 -4.73
C GLY A 108 14.00 -8.33 -3.96
N ALA A 109 14.04 -8.07 -2.65
CA ALA A 109 12.86 -7.96 -1.80
C ALA A 109 11.92 -6.80 -2.17
N PRO A 110 12.37 -5.52 -2.28
CA PRO A 110 11.50 -4.40 -2.65
C PRO A 110 11.00 -4.52 -4.08
N LEU A 111 11.82 -5.06 -4.99
CA LEU A 111 11.40 -5.32 -6.36
C LEU A 111 10.32 -6.41 -6.44
N ALA A 112 10.49 -7.51 -5.69
CA ALA A 112 9.48 -8.57 -5.58
C ALA A 112 8.15 -8.03 -5.05
N ALA A 113 8.19 -7.17 -4.02
CA ALA A 113 7.00 -6.51 -3.48
C ALA A 113 6.30 -5.66 -4.55
N SER A 114 7.03 -4.79 -5.25
CA SER A 114 6.49 -3.98 -6.36
C SER A 114 5.82 -4.83 -7.44
N ILE A 115 6.48 -5.89 -7.90
CA ILE A 115 5.93 -6.81 -8.91
C ILE A 115 4.66 -7.50 -8.39
N SER A 116 4.69 -7.98 -7.15
CA SER A 116 3.58 -8.74 -6.57
C SER A 116 2.32 -7.90 -6.36
N ILE A 117 2.49 -6.62 -6.01
CA ILE A 117 1.36 -5.69 -5.90
C ILE A 117 0.78 -5.41 -7.29
N TRP A 118 1.59 -5.27 -8.34
CA TRP A 118 1.08 -5.17 -9.71
C TRP A 118 0.33 -6.42 -10.16
N ILE A 119 0.83 -7.61 -9.84
CA ILE A 119 0.10 -8.88 -10.09
C ILE A 119 -1.26 -8.86 -9.37
N SER A 120 -1.30 -8.34 -8.14
CA SER A 120 -2.56 -8.19 -7.38
C SER A 120 -3.52 -7.22 -8.06
N VAL A 121 -3.03 -6.07 -8.54
CA VAL A 121 -3.82 -5.10 -9.31
C VAL A 121 -4.38 -5.74 -10.58
N LEU A 122 -3.57 -6.47 -11.34
CA LEU A 122 -3.98 -7.12 -12.57
C LEU A 122 -5.01 -8.22 -12.31
N THR A 123 -4.77 -9.08 -11.32
CA THR A 123 -5.66 -10.19 -10.98
C THR A 123 -7.03 -9.67 -10.53
N LEU A 124 -7.05 -8.70 -9.61
CA LEU A 124 -8.29 -8.10 -9.14
C LEU A 124 -8.96 -7.23 -10.22
N GLY A 125 -8.17 -6.52 -11.02
CA GLY A 125 -8.65 -5.72 -12.15
C GLY A 125 -9.33 -6.56 -13.21
N VAL A 126 -8.76 -7.71 -13.57
CA VAL A 126 -9.38 -8.70 -14.47
C VAL A 126 -10.72 -9.17 -13.88
N TYR A 127 -10.77 -9.52 -12.59
CA TYR A 127 -12.03 -9.87 -11.94
C TYR A 127 -13.08 -8.77 -12.06
N VAL A 128 -12.71 -7.52 -11.81
CA VAL A 128 -13.64 -6.38 -11.87
C VAL A 128 -14.09 -6.06 -13.29
N LEU A 129 -13.20 -6.17 -14.30
CA LEU A 129 -13.51 -5.84 -15.69
C LEU A 129 -14.36 -6.91 -16.38
N PHE A 130 -14.12 -8.19 -16.11
CA PHE A 130 -14.79 -9.31 -16.79
C PHE A 130 -16.01 -9.85 -16.05
N SER A 131 -16.25 -9.45 -14.81
CA SER A 131 -17.44 -9.85 -14.06
C SER A 131 -18.69 -9.14 -14.61
N GLU A 132 -19.68 -9.91 -15.06
CA GLU A 132 -20.99 -9.39 -15.49
C GLU A 132 -21.64 -8.50 -14.44
N ARG A 133 -21.34 -8.75 -13.16
CA ARG A 133 -21.83 -7.97 -12.02
C ARG A 133 -21.40 -6.51 -12.06
N PHE A 134 -20.24 -6.18 -12.63
CA PHE A 134 -19.76 -4.79 -12.74
C PHE A 134 -19.89 -4.22 -14.16
N SER A 135 -20.47 -4.98 -15.09
CA SER A 135 -20.61 -4.58 -16.50
C SER A 135 -21.27 -3.21 -16.67
N HIS A 136 -22.25 -2.87 -15.83
CA HIS A 136 -23.00 -1.62 -15.88
C HIS A 136 -22.21 -0.38 -15.42
N ILE A 137 -21.04 -0.57 -14.80
CA ILE A 137 -20.22 0.52 -14.24
C ILE A 137 -19.30 1.11 -15.31
N TRP A 138 -18.91 0.29 -16.28
CA TRP A 138 -18.03 0.66 -17.38
C TRP A 138 -18.76 0.95 -18.69
N ARG A 139 -20.10 0.78 -18.73
CA ARG A 139 -20.94 0.98 -19.93
C ARG A 139 -20.86 2.40 -20.50
N ASP A 140 -20.74 3.40 -19.63
CA ASP A 140 -20.75 4.81 -20.03
C ASP A 140 -19.35 5.33 -20.43
N GLY A 141 -18.32 4.48 -20.40
CA GLY A 141 -16.95 4.82 -20.78
C GLY A 141 -16.23 5.78 -19.83
N PHE A 142 -15.11 6.33 -20.28
CA PHE A 142 -14.36 7.34 -19.54
C PHE A 142 -15.05 8.70 -19.67
N SER A 143 -15.39 9.32 -18.54
CA SER A 143 -15.94 10.68 -18.50
C SER A 143 -15.04 11.61 -17.69
N PHE A 144 -15.18 12.92 -17.89
CA PHE A 144 -14.51 13.94 -17.06
C PHE A 144 -15.27 14.23 -15.75
N GLU A 145 -16.38 13.55 -15.52
CA GLU A 145 -17.20 13.67 -14.31
C GLU A 145 -16.38 13.43 -13.02
N PRO A 146 -15.47 12.43 -12.93
CA PRO A 146 -14.68 12.18 -11.71
C PRO A 146 -13.85 13.37 -11.22
N PHE A 147 -13.39 14.25 -12.12
CA PHE A 147 -12.58 15.41 -11.75
C PHE A 147 -13.36 16.43 -10.92
N HIS A 148 -14.68 16.53 -11.13
CA HIS A 148 -15.55 17.43 -10.37
C HIS A 148 -15.69 16.99 -8.89
N TYR A 149 -15.48 15.70 -8.61
CA TYR A 149 -15.63 15.12 -7.27
C TYR A 149 -14.32 15.12 -6.47
N VAL A 150 -13.19 15.52 -7.06
CA VAL A 150 -11.87 15.47 -6.39
C VAL A 150 -11.86 16.26 -5.08
N LEU A 151 -12.25 17.53 -5.12
CA LEU A 151 -12.26 18.39 -3.92
C LEU A 151 -13.23 17.88 -2.85
N MET A 152 -14.38 17.33 -3.25
CA MET A 152 -15.35 16.77 -2.32
C MET A 152 -14.82 15.51 -1.65
N ASN A 153 -14.24 14.59 -2.42
CA ASN A 153 -13.62 13.37 -1.87
C ASN A 153 -12.45 13.71 -0.93
N LEU A 154 -11.63 14.71 -1.26
CA LEU A 154 -10.51 15.13 -0.41
C LEU A 154 -10.94 15.61 0.98
N LYS A 155 -12.12 16.24 1.12
CA LYS A 155 -12.65 16.64 2.44
C LYS A 155 -12.87 15.47 3.39
N LEU A 156 -13.13 14.27 2.86
CA LEU A 156 -13.30 13.05 3.65
C LEU A 156 -11.99 12.24 3.72
N ALA A 157 -11.26 12.17 2.61
CA ALA A 157 -10.03 11.39 2.52
C ALA A 157 -8.90 11.97 3.38
N LEU A 158 -8.74 13.30 3.45
CA LEU A 158 -7.65 13.92 4.22
C LEU A 158 -7.74 13.68 5.72
N PRO A 159 -8.89 13.88 6.40
CA PRO A 159 -9.02 13.52 7.82
C PRO A 159 -8.79 12.04 8.08
N SER A 160 -9.32 11.16 7.21
CA SER A 160 -9.10 9.71 7.34
C SER A 160 -7.62 9.34 7.16
N ALA A 161 -6.93 9.95 6.20
CA ALA A 161 -5.51 9.74 5.99
C ALA A 161 -4.70 10.26 7.18
N ALA A 162 -5.03 11.44 7.71
CA ALA A 162 -4.36 11.99 8.89
C ALA A 162 -4.52 11.09 10.12
N MET A 163 -5.72 10.57 10.37
CA MET A 163 -5.98 9.63 11.46
C MET A 163 -5.08 8.40 11.38
N VAL A 164 -5.02 7.76 10.21
CA VAL A 164 -4.16 6.58 9.97
C VAL A 164 -2.68 6.95 10.07
N CYS A 165 -2.24 8.05 9.45
CA CYS A 165 -0.84 8.47 9.52
C CYS A 165 -0.39 8.74 10.96
N LEU A 166 -1.21 9.41 11.77
CA LEU A 166 -0.89 9.68 13.17
C LEU A 166 -0.75 8.40 14.00
N GLU A 167 -1.59 7.40 13.74
CA GLU A 167 -1.49 6.08 14.37
C GLU A 167 -0.16 5.39 14.00
N TYR A 168 0.18 5.31 12.71
CA TYR A 168 1.44 4.68 12.27
C TYR A 168 2.67 5.46 12.74
N TRP A 169 2.64 6.80 12.70
CA TRP A 169 3.75 7.63 13.19
C TRP A 169 3.95 7.49 14.69
N ALA A 170 2.89 7.22 15.47
CA ALA A 170 3.05 6.94 16.89
C ALA A 170 3.89 5.66 17.13
N PHE A 171 3.68 4.61 16.32
CA PHE A 171 4.52 3.41 16.38
C PHE A 171 5.97 3.68 15.94
N GLU A 172 6.19 4.49 14.90
CA GLU A 172 7.54 4.88 14.48
C GLU A 172 8.28 5.70 15.56
N LEU A 173 7.57 6.55 16.30
CA LEU A 173 8.13 7.25 17.44
C LEU A 173 8.55 6.28 18.55
N LEU A 174 7.78 5.22 18.82
CA LEU A 174 8.16 4.19 19.78
C LEU A 174 9.44 3.45 19.34
N VAL A 175 9.56 3.13 18.06
CA VAL A 175 10.77 2.50 17.48
C VAL A 175 11.97 3.43 17.61
N LEU A 176 11.80 4.72 17.33
CA LEU A 176 12.86 5.73 17.47
C LEU A 176 13.30 5.89 18.95
N LEU A 177 12.34 5.91 19.87
CA LEU A 177 12.63 5.97 21.31
C LEU A 177 13.35 4.71 21.80
N ALA A 178 13.04 3.53 21.26
CA ALA A 178 13.78 2.31 21.55
C ALA A 178 15.24 2.40 21.04
N GLY A 179 15.45 3.04 19.90
CA GLY A 179 16.77 3.24 19.28
C GLY A 179 17.73 4.11 20.09
N ILE A 180 17.24 4.94 21.01
CA ILE A 180 18.07 5.80 21.88
C ILE A 180 18.34 5.19 23.27
N MET A 181 17.79 4.01 23.56
CA MET A 181 18.00 3.35 24.87
C MET A 181 19.39 2.69 24.98
N PRO A 182 19.92 2.47 26.20
CA PRO A 182 21.26 1.91 26.40
C PRO A 182 21.53 0.56 25.71
N ASN A 183 20.49 -0.27 25.55
CA ASN A 183 20.53 -1.54 24.82
C ASN A 183 19.68 -1.44 23.54
N SER A 184 19.96 -0.45 22.69
CA SER A 184 19.14 -0.06 21.55
C SER A 184 18.89 -1.21 20.56
N GLU A 185 19.90 -2.02 20.21
CA GLU A 185 19.73 -3.16 19.29
C GLU A 185 18.67 -4.16 19.80
N THR A 186 18.78 -4.57 21.07
CA THR A 186 17.84 -5.49 21.70
C THR A 186 16.46 -4.85 21.87
N THR A 187 16.43 -3.60 22.32
CA THR A 187 15.17 -2.90 22.63
C THR A 187 14.37 -2.61 21.36
N THR A 188 15.02 -2.11 20.32
CA THR A 188 14.41 -1.89 19.00
C THR A 188 13.90 -3.20 18.40
N SER A 189 14.66 -4.29 18.53
CA SER A 189 14.22 -5.61 18.06
C SER A 189 12.97 -6.10 18.82
N LEU A 190 12.92 -5.91 20.14
CA LEU A 190 11.75 -6.25 20.97
C LEU A 190 10.52 -5.43 20.60
N ILE A 191 10.67 -4.12 20.40
CA ILE A 191 9.58 -3.25 19.94
C ILE A 191 9.11 -3.66 18.55
N ALA A 192 10.02 -3.94 17.62
CA ALA A 192 9.65 -4.43 16.29
C ALA A 192 8.85 -5.74 16.34
N MET A 193 9.26 -6.71 17.15
CA MET A 193 8.50 -7.96 17.36
C MET A 193 7.12 -7.69 17.97
N SER A 194 7.04 -6.76 18.92
CA SER A 194 5.80 -6.40 19.60
C SER A 194 4.80 -5.74 18.63
N VAL A 195 5.27 -4.77 17.83
CA VAL A 195 4.47 -4.10 16.79
C VAL A 195 4.01 -5.10 15.73
N ASN A 196 4.86 -6.03 15.28
CA ASN A 196 4.43 -7.05 14.32
C ASN A 196 3.37 -8.01 14.91
N THR A 197 3.50 -8.36 16.19
CA THR A 197 2.51 -9.22 16.87
C THR A 197 1.17 -8.49 17.03
N GLU A 198 1.21 -7.22 17.40
CA GLU A 198 0.03 -6.35 17.47
C GLU A 198 -0.63 -6.21 16.09
N ALA A 199 0.15 -5.96 15.03
CA ALA A 199 -0.37 -5.87 13.67
C ALA A 199 -1.11 -7.15 13.23
N ILE A 200 -0.58 -8.35 13.55
CA ILE A 200 -1.27 -9.61 13.28
C ILE A 200 -2.63 -9.66 13.99
N ALA A 201 -2.69 -9.31 15.28
CA ALA A 201 -3.94 -9.28 16.03
C ALA A 201 -4.91 -8.22 15.45
N TYR A 202 -4.40 -7.05 15.08
CA TYR A 202 -5.18 -5.97 14.48
C TYR A 202 -5.83 -6.38 13.16
N THR A 203 -5.17 -7.19 12.32
CA THR A 203 -5.76 -7.64 11.04
C THR A 203 -7.09 -8.37 11.19
N ILE A 204 -7.28 -9.10 12.30
CA ILE A 204 -8.54 -9.80 12.61
C ILE A 204 -9.65 -8.78 12.88
N SER A 205 -9.39 -7.82 13.77
CA SER A 205 -10.33 -6.75 14.12
C SER A 205 -10.67 -5.88 12.91
N TYR A 206 -9.67 -5.55 12.10
CA TYR A 206 -9.84 -4.81 10.85
C TYR A 206 -10.69 -5.58 9.83
N GLY A 207 -10.43 -6.89 9.67
CA GLY A 207 -11.22 -7.76 8.80
C GLY A 207 -12.69 -7.85 9.23
N LEU A 208 -12.94 -7.95 10.55
CA LEU A 208 -14.30 -7.95 11.10
C LEU A 208 -14.99 -6.60 10.89
N SER A 209 -14.29 -5.48 11.14
CA SER A 209 -14.77 -4.13 10.89
C SER A 209 -15.16 -3.91 9.42
N ALA A 210 -14.36 -4.43 8.48
CA ALA A 210 -14.65 -4.34 7.06
C ALA A 210 -15.80 -5.25 6.59
N ALA A 211 -16.09 -6.33 7.34
CA ALA A 211 -17.15 -7.28 7.03
C ALA A 211 -18.50 -6.94 7.70
N ALA A 212 -18.45 -6.31 8.88
CA ALA A 212 -19.63 -5.86 9.62
C ALA A 212 -20.28 -4.68 8.88
N ARG A 213 -21.57 -4.82 8.57
CA ARG A 213 -22.43 -3.76 8.01
C ARG A 213 -23.16 -3.04 9.13
#